data_AF-A0A434U4Z2-F1
#
_entry.id   AF-A0A434U4Z2-F1
#
_cell.length_a   1.000
_cell.length_b   1.000
_cell.length_c   1.000
_cell.angle_alpha   90.00
_cell.angle_beta   90.00
_cell.angle_gamma   90.00
#
_symmetry.space_group_name_H-M   'P 1'
#
loop_
_entity.id
_entity.type
_entity.pdbx_description
1 polymer ?
#
loop_
_entity_poly.entity_id
_entity_poly.type
_entity_poly.pdbx_seq_one_letter_code
_entity_poly.pdbx_strand_id
1 'polypeptide(L)' 'MPFSGEVFTPEEVALLGRVFDRTGVPAESRTDREQRALNIIFHYRAGVTDEAELEQLANKIA' A
#
# COMPACT_ATOMS: atom_id res chain seq x y z
N MET A 1 -14.80 -1.34 -11.47
CA MET A 1 -13.46 -1.97 -11.44
C MET A 1 -12.47 -0.83 -11.24
N PRO A 2 -11.90 -0.63 -10.03
CA PRO A 2 -11.29 0.65 -9.72
C PRO A 2 -9.84 0.80 -10.18
N PHE A 3 -9.20 -0.23 -10.74
CA PHE A 3 -7.88 -0.08 -11.35
C PHE A 3 -7.87 -0.64 -12.78
N SER A 4 -7.80 0.24 -13.77
CA SER A 4 -7.78 -0.11 -15.21
C SER A 4 -6.63 0.54 -15.97
N GLY A 5 -5.66 1.14 -15.27
CA GLY A 5 -4.62 1.97 -15.88
C GLY A 5 -3.19 1.52 -15.56
N GLU A 6 -2.27 1.81 -16.49
CA GLU A 6 -0.82 1.62 -16.30
C GLU A 6 -0.21 2.65 -15.33
N VAL A 7 -0.96 3.72 -15.00
CA VAL A 7 -0.49 4.87 -14.24
C VAL A 7 -1.45 5.18 -13.09
N PHE A 8 -0.90 5.54 -11.93
CA PHE A 8 -1.68 5.99 -10.77
C PHE A 8 -2.14 7.44 -10.94
N THR A 9 -3.39 7.72 -10.58
CA THR A 9 -3.88 9.09 -10.45
C THR A 9 -3.35 9.74 -9.16
N PRO A 10 -3.36 11.09 -9.07
CA PRO A 10 -2.93 11.78 -7.85
C PRO A 10 -3.71 11.35 -6.59
N GLU A 11 -5.00 11.04 -6.71
CA GLU A 11 -5.84 10.59 -5.60
C GLU A 11 -5.44 9.21 -5.09
N GLU A 12 -5.08 8.31 -6.01
CA GLU A 12 -4.59 6.96 -5.69
C GLU A 12 -3.22 7.03 -5.03
N VAL A 13 -2.30 7.86 -5.55
CA VAL A 13 -1.00 8.08 -4.91
C VAL A 13 -1.17 8.65 -3.50
N ALA A 14 -2.11 9.58 -3.31
CA ALA A 14 -2.40 10.14 -2.00
C ALA A 14 -2.95 9.08 -1.02
N LEU A 15 -3.82 8.17 -1.51
CA LEU A 15 -4.33 7.04 -0.72
C LEU A 15 -3.20 6.08 -0.32
N LEU A 16 -2.39 5.64 -1.28
CA LEU A 16 -1.27 4.73 -1.04
C LEU A 16 -0.25 5.35 -0.08
N GLY A 17 0.01 6.65 -0.20
CA GLY A 17 0.87 7.40 0.71
C GLY A 17 0.34 7.40 2.15
N ARG A 18 -0.96 7.63 2.36
CA ARG A 18 -1.58 7.58 3.71
C ARG A 18 -1.44 6.20 4.35
N VAL A 19 -1.75 5.14 3.60
CA VAL A 19 -1.61 3.75 4.08
C VAL A 19 -0.16 3.45 4.41
N PHE A 20 0.78 3.89 3.56
CA PHE A 20 2.20 3.73 3.80
C PHE A 20 2.67 4.48 5.05
N ASP A 21 2.22 5.69 5.30
CA ASP A 21 2.61 6.43 6.51
C ASP A 21 2.01 5.81 7.78
N ARG A 22 0.77 5.32 7.72
CA ARG A 22 0.08 4.71 8.88
C ARG A 22 0.61 3.33 9.27
N THR A 23 1.08 2.56 8.30
CA THR A 23 1.63 1.20 8.53
C THR A 23 3.12 1.19 8.84
N GLY A 24 3.79 2.34 8.81
CA GLY A 24 5.20 2.43 9.17
C GLY A 24 5.44 2.07 10.63
N VAL A 25 6.46 1.24 10.88
CA VAL A 25 6.88 0.89 12.23
C VAL A 25 8.17 1.63 12.62
N PRO A 26 8.32 2.03 13.90
CA PRO A 26 9.56 2.64 14.38
C PRO A 26 10.74 1.69 14.15
N ALA A 27 11.84 2.21 13.60
CA ALA A 27 13.06 1.47 13.29
C ALA A 27 12.91 0.34 12.24
N GLU A 28 11.96 0.45 11.30
CA GLU A 28 11.90 -0.46 10.14
C GLU A 28 13.21 -0.42 9.33
N SER A 29 13.67 -1.59 8.86
CA SER A 29 14.76 -1.65 7.90
C SER A 29 14.32 -1.06 6.57
N ARG A 30 15.28 -0.57 5.78
CA ARG A 30 15.01 -0.10 4.41
C ARG A 30 14.36 -1.20 3.56
N THR A 31 14.80 -2.45 3.73
CA THR A 31 14.23 -3.60 3.00
C THR A 31 12.78 -3.86 3.41
N ASP A 32 12.48 -3.83 4.70
CA ASP A 32 11.12 -4.04 5.21
C ASP A 32 10.18 -2.91 4.73
N ARG A 33 10.69 -1.68 4.73
CA ARG A 33 9.99 -0.50 4.19
C ARG A 33 9.67 -0.65 2.70
N GLU A 34 10.66 -1.09 1.91
CA GLU A 34 10.48 -1.32 0.47
C GLU A 34 9.48 -2.46 0.20
N GLN A 35 9.56 -3.55 0.96
CA GLN A 35 8.64 -4.69 0.83
C GLN A 35 7.21 -4.32 1.22
N ARG A 36 7.03 -3.50 2.25
CA ARG A 36 5.73 -2.96 2.66
C ARG A 36 5.10 -2.08 1.57
N ALA A 37 5.89 -1.19 0.97
CA ALA A 37 5.43 -0.38 -0.16
C ALA A 37 4.96 -1.27 -1.35
N LEU A 38 5.73 -2.31 -1.67
CA LEU A 38 5.37 -3.26 -2.72
C LEU A 38 4.08 -4.02 -2.40
N ASN A 39 3.90 -4.48 -1.16
CA ASN A 39 2.68 -5.17 -0.74
C ASN A 39 1.44 -4.27 -0.84
N ILE A 40 1.54 -3.00 -0.41
CA ILE A 40 0.45 -2.02 -0.54
C ILE A 40 0.05 -1.87 -2.01
N ILE A 41 1.02 -1.69 -2.91
CA ILE A 41 0.78 -1.56 -4.34
C ILE A 41 0.17 -2.86 -4.92
N PHE A 42 0.67 -4.03 -4.52
CA PHE A 42 0.18 -5.31 -4.98
C PHE A 42 -1.30 -5.53 -4.62
N HIS A 43 -1.67 -5.32 -3.36
CA HIS A 43 -3.05 -5.48 -2.91
C HIS A 43 -3.99 -4.45 -3.53
N TYR A 44 -3.52 -3.22 -3.68
CA TYR A 44 -4.28 -2.18 -4.36
C TYR A 44 -4.57 -2.56 -5.82
N ARG A 45 -3.56 -3.05 -6.55
CA ARG A 45 -3.71 -3.56 -7.91
C ARG A 45 -4.58 -4.82 -8.00
N ALA A 46 -4.65 -5.60 -6.93
CA ALA A 46 -5.58 -6.73 -6.83
C ALA A 46 -7.04 -6.29 -6.61
N GLY A 47 -7.30 -4.98 -6.51
CA GLY A 47 -8.63 -4.38 -6.40
C GLY A 47 -9.03 -3.99 -4.98
N VAL A 48 -8.14 -4.09 -4.00
CA VAL A 48 -8.41 -3.65 -2.63
C VAL A 48 -8.24 -2.14 -2.56
N THR A 49 -9.33 -1.39 -2.43
CA THR A 49 -9.30 0.08 -2.38
C THR A 49 -9.64 0.66 -1.02
N ASP A 50 -10.06 -0.17 -0.07
CA ASP A 50 -10.32 0.27 1.30
C ASP A 50 -8.99 0.47 2.04
N GLU A 51 -8.80 1.66 2.61
CA GLU A 51 -7.57 2.00 3.33
C GLU A 51 -7.32 1.09 4.53
N ALA A 52 -8.35 0.79 5.33
CA ALA A 52 -8.21 -0.04 6.52
C ALA A 52 -7.92 -1.50 6.17
N GLU A 53 -8.44 -1.99 5.05
CA GLU A 53 -8.11 -3.32 4.53
C GLU A 53 -6.68 -3.38 4.01
N LEU A 54 -6.23 -2.37 3.26
CA LEU A 54 -4.85 -2.27 2.79
C LEU A 54 -3.85 -2.19 3.96
N GLU A 55 -4.19 -1.44 5.01
CA GLU A 55 -3.34 -1.33 6.21
C GLU A 55 -3.13 -2.69 6.90
N GLN A 56 -4.16 -3.53 6.94
CA GLN A 56 -4.07 -4.89 7.52
C GLN A 56 -3.26 -5.84 6.63
N LEU A 57 -3.41 -5.74 5.31
CA LEU A 57 -2.73 -6.60 4.35
C LEU A 57 -1.25 -6.22 4.20
N ALA A 58 -0.91 -4.93 4.25
CA ALA A 58 0.45 -4.43 4.14
C ALA A 58 1.38 -4.97 5.24
N ASN A 59 0.85 -5.19 6.44
CA ASN A 59 1.58 -5.68 7.61
C ASN A 59 1.59 -7.21 7.73
N LYS A 60 0.83 -7.93 6.89
CA LYS A 60 0.90 -9.38 6.84
C LYS A 60 2.15 -9.79 6.08
N ILE A 61 3.21 -10.08 6.83
CA ILE A 61 4.33 -10.87 6.34
C ILE A 61 3.78 -12.28 6.10
N ALA A 62 3.72 -12.70 4.84
CA ALA A 62 3.53 -14.11 4.48
C ALA A 62 4.79 -14.91 4.80
#